data_AF-C4FM36-F1
#
_entry.id   AF-C4FM36-F1
#
_cell.length_a   1.000
_cell.length_b   1.000
_cell.length_c   1.000
_cell.angle_alpha   90.00
_cell.angle_beta   90.00
_cell.angle_gamma   90.00
#
_symmetry.space_group_name_H-M   'P 1'
#
loop_
_entity.id
_entity.type
_entity.pdbx_description
1 polymer ?
#
loop_
_entity_poly.entity_id
_entity_poly.type
_entity_poly.pdbx_seq_one_letter_code
_entity_poly.pdbx_strand_id
1 'polypeptide(L)'
;MKRFVGAGMSVGALSREAHETIAEALNSFGGKSNSGEGGEDPARYGTIKNSKIKQVASGRFGVTPEYLNSAEEIEIKIAQGAKPGEGGQLPGKKVDAYIAFLRHARPGTTLISPPPHHDIYSIEDLAQLIYDLKMINPRAKIIVKLVSESGIGVVASGVAKAFADIIHISGHDGGTGASPLVSIKHAGTIWELGLPEVHRA
;
A
#
# COMPACT_ATOMS: atom_id res chain seq x y z
N MET A 1 12.58 15.45 8.88
CA MET A 1 12.34 14.23 8.07
C MET A 1 11.39 13.21 8.69
N LYS A 2 11.29 13.08 10.03
CA LYS A 2 10.45 12.05 10.70
C LYS A 2 8.97 11.96 10.30
N ARG A 3 8.37 13.03 9.75
CA ARG A 3 6.98 13.06 9.27
C ARG A 3 6.84 12.70 7.78
N PHE A 4 7.94 12.68 7.03
CA PHE A 4 7.91 12.37 5.61
C PHE A 4 8.01 10.88 5.38
N VAL A 5 7.15 10.41 4.48
CA VAL A 5 7.02 9.01 4.11
C VAL A 5 7.14 8.91 2.60
N GLY A 6 7.98 8.00 2.11
CA GLY A 6 8.01 7.65 0.69
C GLY A 6 6.77 6.85 0.33
N ALA A 7 6.06 7.26 -0.72
CA ALA A 7 4.84 6.58 -1.16
C ALA A 7 5.11 5.11 -1.51
N GLY A 8 4.14 4.24 -1.24
CA GLY A 8 4.20 2.83 -1.62
C GLY A 8 4.16 2.65 -3.13
N MET A 9 5.34 2.44 -3.72
CA MET A 9 5.53 2.17 -5.14
C MET A 9 6.17 0.78 -5.27
N SER A 10 5.54 -0.13 -6.00
CA SER A 10 5.98 -1.53 -6.00
C SER A 10 7.31 -1.71 -6.74
N VAL A 11 8.15 -2.62 -6.23
CA VAL A 11 9.20 -3.24 -7.05
C VAL A 11 8.54 -3.98 -8.22
N GLY A 12 8.99 -3.66 -9.43
CA GLY A 12 8.32 -4.03 -10.69
C GLY A 12 7.63 -2.83 -11.35
N ALA A 13 6.98 -1.94 -10.59
CA ALA A 13 6.63 -0.61 -11.12
C ALA A 13 7.89 0.26 -11.24
N LEU A 14 8.68 0.31 -10.17
CA LEU A 14 10.05 0.83 -10.14
C LEU A 14 11.08 -0.26 -10.40
N SER A 15 12.29 0.13 -10.80
CA SER A 15 13.43 -0.79 -10.77
C SER A 15 13.82 -1.11 -9.32
N ARG A 16 14.59 -2.19 -9.13
CA ARG A 16 15.11 -2.59 -7.81
C ARG A 16 15.99 -1.48 -7.24
N GLU A 17 16.87 -0.92 -8.06
CA GLU A 17 17.80 0.14 -7.68
C GLU A 17 17.06 1.37 -7.19
N ALA A 18 16.04 1.82 -7.92
CA ALA A 18 15.23 2.96 -7.51
C ALA A 18 14.49 2.70 -6.18
N HIS A 19 13.91 1.51 -6.04
CA HIS A 19 13.17 1.12 -4.84
C HIS A 19 14.06 1.04 -3.59
N GLU A 20 15.22 0.39 -3.72
CA GLU A 20 16.22 0.29 -2.63
C GLU A 20 16.83 1.66 -2.29
N THR A 21 17.10 2.50 -3.29
CA THR A 21 17.65 3.85 -3.09
C THR A 21 16.71 4.70 -2.24
N ILE A 22 15.40 4.64 -2.49
CA ILE A 22 14.40 5.37 -1.71
C ILE A 22 14.38 4.88 -0.26
N ALA A 23 14.43 3.56 -0.06
CA ALA A 23 14.43 2.96 1.28
C ALA A 23 15.68 3.36 2.07
N GLU A 24 16.86 3.22 1.46
CA GLU A 24 18.13 3.57 2.07
C GLU A 24 18.20 5.06 2.44
N ALA A 25 17.79 5.94 1.52
CA ALA A 25 17.76 7.38 1.76
C ALA A 25 16.82 7.74 2.93
N LEU A 26 15.57 7.26 2.92
CA LEU A 26 14.61 7.61 3.96
C LEU A 26 15.01 7.03 5.32
N ASN A 27 15.55 5.82 5.36
CA ASN A 27 16.05 5.22 6.59
C ASN A 27 17.24 6.01 7.16
N SER A 28 18.14 6.50 6.31
CA SER A 28 19.30 7.31 6.71
C SER A 28 18.91 8.64 7.35
N PHE A 29 17.80 9.25 6.91
CA PHE A 29 17.32 10.54 7.44
C PHE A 29 16.19 10.42 8.47
N GLY A 30 15.86 9.19 8.91
CA GLY A 30 14.82 8.93 9.90
C GLY A 30 13.39 9.13 9.40
N GLY A 31 13.18 9.14 8.08
CA GLY A 31 11.87 8.98 7.45
C GLY A 31 11.47 7.49 7.36
N LYS A 32 10.45 7.19 6.56
CA LYS A 32 10.00 5.81 6.30
C LYS A 32 9.72 5.61 4.81
N SER A 33 10.24 4.56 4.21
CA SER A 33 9.80 4.11 2.88
C SER A 33 8.69 3.05 3.01
N ASN A 34 7.92 2.90 1.94
CA ASN A 34 6.85 1.91 1.82
C ASN A 34 7.15 0.95 0.66
N SER A 35 7.03 -0.35 0.91
CA SER A 35 7.33 -1.41 -0.07
C SER A 35 6.46 -1.36 -1.33
N GLY A 36 5.24 -0.83 -1.20
CA GLY A 36 4.21 -0.97 -2.21
C GLY A 36 3.68 -2.40 -2.34
N GLU A 37 2.84 -2.62 -3.35
CA GLU A 37 2.02 -3.82 -3.54
C GLU A 37 2.75 -5.03 -4.16
N GLY A 38 4.09 -5.02 -4.21
CA GLY A 38 4.88 -5.98 -4.98
C GLY A 38 5.64 -7.03 -4.19
N GLY A 39 5.51 -7.05 -2.86
CA GLY A 39 6.42 -7.78 -1.98
C GLY A 39 7.74 -7.05 -1.76
N GLU A 40 8.63 -7.65 -0.99
CA GLU A 40 10.00 -7.16 -0.79
C GLU A 40 10.96 -8.35 -0.63
N ASP A 41 12.18 -8.21 -1.15
CA ASP A 41 13.21 -9.26 -1.08
C ASP A 41 13.64 -9.49 0.39
N PRO A 42 13.53 -10.72 0.93
CA PRO A 42 13.96 -11.03 2.29
C PRO A 42 15.41 -10.67 2.58
N ALA A 43 16.29 -10.64 1.57
CA ALA A 43 17.67 -10.18 1.74
C ALA A 43 17.79 -8.74 2.23
N ARG A 44 16.71 -7.94 2.11
CA ARG A 44 16.67 -6.56 2.62
C ARG A 44 16.28 -6.47 4.09
N TYR A 45 15.66 -7.50 4.66
CA TYR A 45 15.13 -7.42 6.02
C TYR A 45 16.25 -7.20 7.05
N GLY A 46 15.99 -6.31 8.01
CA GLY A 46 17.00 -5.90 9.00
C GLY A 46 18.14 -5.02 8.47
N THR A 47 18.22 -4.77 7.16
CA THR A 47 19.22 -3.88 6.56
C THR A 47 18.71 -2.45 6.44
N ILE A 48 19.60 -1.50 6.10
CA ILE A 48 19.23 -0.11 5.81
C ILE A 48 18.30 0.02 4.59
N LYS A 49 18.21 -1.01 3.74
CA LYS A 49 17.34 -1.04 2.55
C LYS A 49 15.95 -1.60 2.86
N ASN A 50 15.67 -2.06 4.08
CA ASN A 50 14.35 -2.56 4.48
C ASN A 50 13.31 -1.44 4.44
N SER A 51 12.18 -1.62 3.75
CA SER A 51 11.09 -0.67 3.84
C SER A 51 10.39 -0.77 5.19
N LYS A 52 10.34 0.32 5.95
CA LYS A 52 9.71 0.34 7.28
C LYS A 52 8.20 0.14 7.22
N ILE A 53 7.57 0.57 6.13
CA ILE A 53 6.16 0.34 5.87
C ILE A 53 6.02 -0.81 4.87
N LYS A 54 5.21 -1.80 5.20
CA LYS A 54 4.91 -2.94 4.35
C LYS A 54 3.46 -2.90 3.91
N GLN A 55 3.21 -2.90 2.60
CA GLN A 55 1.84 -2.84 2.10
C GLN A 55 1.19 -4.24 2.01
N VAL A 56 -0.10 -4.30 2.33
CA VAL A 56 -1.01 -5.42 2.08
C VAL A 56 -2.09 -4.90 1.14
N ALA A 57 -2.05 -5.35 -0.11
CA ALA A 57 -3.00 -5.00 -1.17
C ALA A 57 -3.77 -6.24 -1.65
N SER A 58 -4.82 -6.05 -2.43
CA SER A 58 -5.76 -7.10 -2.87
C SER A 58 -5.10 -8.36 -3.44
N GLY A 59 -4.03 -8.22 -4.22
CA GLY A 59 -3.30 -9.36 -4.81
C GLY A 59 -2.45 -10.17 -3.84
N ARG A 60 -2.21 -9.68 -2.60
CA ARG A 60 -1.36 -10.30 -1.57
C ARG A 60 0.04 -10.72 -2.07
N PHE A 61 0.55 -10.07 -3.11
CA PHE A 61 1.86 -10.41 -3.67
C PHE A 61 2.97 -10.21 -2.64
N GLY A 62 3.74 -11.27 -2.41
CA GLY A 62 4.87 -11.28 -1.48
C GLY A 62 4.49 -11.08 -0.01
N VAL A 63 3.20 -11.20 0.36
CA VAL A 63 2.75 -11.10 1.74
C VAL A 63 2.99 -12.43 2.44
N THR A 64 4.04 -12.49 3.26
CA THR A 64 4.42 -13.65 4.07
C THR A 64 4.55 -13.28 5.55
N PRO A 65 4.54 -14.24 6.48
CA PRO A 65 4.78 -13.95 7.90
C PRO A 65 6.08 -13.18 8.17
N GLU A 66 7.16 -13.52 7.47
CA GLU A 66 8.46 -12.85 7.58
C GLU A 66 8.40 -11.41 7.05
N TYR A 67 7.75 -11.21 5.90
CA TYR A 67 7.51 -9.88 5.34
C TYR A 67 6.77 -8.98 6.33
N LEU A 68 5.67 -9.46 6.91
CA LEU A 68 4.87 -8.70 7.88
C LEU A 68 5.65 -8.42 9.17
N ASN A 69 6.47 -9.35 9.65
CA ASN A 69 7.30 -9.17 10.84
C ASN A 69 8.51 -8.24 10.64
N SER A 70 8.94 -8.00 9.39
CA SER A 70 9.99 -7.04 9.07
C SER A 70 9.53 -5.57 9.07
N ALA A 71 8.23 -5.33 9.27
CA ALA A 71 7.60 -4.00 9.22
C ALA A 71 7.62 -3.28 10.57
N GLU A 72 7.79 -1.94 10.54
CA GLU A 72 7.41 -1.05 11.65
C GLU A 72 5.95 -0.61 11.53
N GLU A 73 5.42 -0.50 10.30
CA GLU A 73 4.01 -0.21 10.02
C GLU A 73 3.52 -1.05 8.85
N ILE A 74 2.26 -1.45 8.87
CA ILE A 74 1.63 -2.23 7.81
C ILE A 74 0.50 -1.41 7.21
N GLU A 75 0.53 -1.18 5.89
CA GLU A 75 -0.48 -0.40 5.18
C GLU A 75 -1.46 -1.32 4.43
N ILE A 76 -2.72 -1.35 4.88
CA ILE A 76 -3.83 -1.93 4.13
C ILE A 76 -4.20 -0.95 3.03
N LYS A 77 -3.98 -1.34 1.77
CA LYS A 77 -4.25 -0.52 0.60
C LYS A 77 -5.64 -0.78 0.06
N ILE A 78 -6.64 -0.05 0.56
CA ILE A 78 -8.00 -0.12 0.01
C ILE A 78 -8.04 0.45 -1.40
N ALA A 79 -7.40 1.61 -1.62
CA ALA A 79 -7.44 2.29 -2.91
C ALA A 79 -6.20 3.18 -3.16
N GLN A 80 -6.08 3.70 -4.38
CA GLN A 80 -5.09 4.72 -4.75
C GLN A 80 -5.69 5.79 -5.68
N GLY A 81 -5.19 7.02 -5.58
CA GLY A 81 -5.75 8.19 -6.30
C GLY A 81 -5.92 8.00 -7.80
N ALA A 82 -4.90 7.48 -8.48
CA ALA A 82 -4.92 7.28 -9.93
C ALA A 82 -5.94 6.25 -10.46
N LYS A 83 -6.47 5.38 -9.59
CA LYS A 83 -7.46 4.35 -9.94
C LYS A 83 -8.13 3.78 -8.67
N PRO A 84 -9.05 4.53 -8.05
CA PRO A 84 -9.60 4.18 -6.75
C PRO A 84 -10.45 2.90 -6.78
N GLY A 85 -11.17 2.66 -7.87
CA GLY A 85 -12.06 1.50 -8.05
C GLY A 85 -11.41 0.26 -8.67
N GLU A 86 -10.08 0.21 -8.77
CA GLU A 86 -9.37 -0.88 -9.48
C GLU A 86 -8.15 -1.40 -8.72
N GLY A 87 -7.69 -2.59 -9.12
CA GLY A 87 -6.49 -3.21 -8.58
C GLY A 87 -5.17 -2.70 -9.19
N GLY A 88 -4.08 -3.11 -8.56
CA GLY A 88 -2.72 -2.97 -9.10
C GLY A 88 -2.58 -3.60 -10.49
N GLN A 89 -1.73 -3.03 -11.32
CA GLN A 89 -1.46 -3.54 -12.67
C GLN A 89 0.05 -3.55 -12.91
N LEU A 90 0.57 -4.69 -13.33
CA LEU A 90 1.95 -4.84 -13.78
C LEU A 90 1.98 -5.60 -15.11
N PRO A 91 2.33 -4.94 -16.23
CA PRO A 91 2.43 -5.60 -17.53
C PRO A 91 3.41 -6.78 -17.51
N GLY A 92 3.05 -7.89 -18.16
CA GLY A 92 3.84 -9.13 -18.12
C GLY A 92 5.29 -8.98 -18.57
N LYS A 93 5.57 -8.06 -19.51
CA LYS A 93 6.94 -7.70 -19.94
C LYS A 93 7.84 -7.15 -18.83
N LYS A 94 7.27 -6.69 -17.70
CA LYS A 94 8.00 -6.23 -16.51
C LYS A 94 8.06 -7.29 -15.42
N VAL A 95 7.43 -8.44 -15.62
CA VAL A 95 7.42 -9.56 -14.68
C VAL A 95 8.56 -10.50 -15.08
N ASP A 96 9.78 -10.07 -14.79
CA ASP A 96 10.97 -10.92 -14.97
C ASP A 96 11.02 -12.03 -13.90
N ALA A 97 12.07 -12.85 -13.92
CA ALA A 97 12.24 -13.96 -12.97
C ALA A 97 12.32 -13.49 -11.52
N TYR A 98 12.93 -12.32 -11.26
CA TYR A 98 13.06 -11.77 -9.92
C TYR A 98 11.72 -11.25 -9.39
N ILE A 99 10.97 -10.49 -10.20
CA ILE A 99 9.62 -10.05 -9.84
C ILE A 99 8.68 -11.24 -9.67
N ALA A 100 8.74 -12.23 -10.55
CA ALA A 100 7.94 -13.44 -10.44
C ALA A 100 8.24 -14.21 -9.14
N PHE A 101 9.53 -14.33 -8.78
CA PHE A 101 9.94 -14.93 -7.52
C PHE A 101 9.34 -14.21 -6.30
N LEU A 102 9.50 -12.88 -6.22
CA LEU A 102 8.97 -12.09 -5.09
C LEU A 102 7.44 -12.19 -4.95
N ARG A 103 6.74 -12.33 -6.07
CA ARG A 103 5.27 -12.33 -6.12
C ARG A 103 4.66 -13.72 -6.13
N HIS A 104 5.48 -14.78 -6.07
CA HIS A 104 5.05 -16.17 -6.27
C HIS A 104 4.22 -16.35 -7.55
N ALA A 105 4.64 -15.67 -8.61
CA ALA A 105 3.96 -15.61 -9.89
C ALA A 105 4.77 -16.32 -10.98
N ARG A 106 4.21 -16.38 -12.19
CA ARG A 106 4.91 -16.91 -13.37
C ARG A 106 5.61 -15.76 -14.12
N PRO A 107 6.89 -15.91 -14.52
CA PRO A 107 7.57 -14.92 -15.35
C PRO A 107 6.82 -14.65 -16.66
N GLY A 108 6.81 -13.40 -17.11
CA GLY A 108 6.17 -12.95 -18.35
C GLY A 108 4.65 -12.79 -18.26
N THR A 109 4.00 -13.27 -17.20
CA THR A 109 2.54 -13.17 -17.03
C THR A 109 2.15 -11.80 -16.52
N THR A 110 1.20 -11.13 -17.19
CA THR A 110 0.63 -9.87 -16.70
C THR A 110 -0.10 -10.09 -15.37
N LEU A 111 0.20 -9.23 -14.39
CA LEU A 111 -0.43 -9.28 -13.07
C LEU A 111 -1.44 -8.14 -12.95
N ILE A 112 -2.72 -8.50 -12.95
CA ILE A 112 -3.83 -7.60 -12.62
C ILE A 112 -4.38 -8.08 -11.30
N SER A 113 -4.26 -7.26 -10.26
CA SER A 113 -4.84 -7.60 -8.96
C SER A 113 -6.36 -7.46 -9.00
N PRO A 114 -7.10 -8.26 -8.22
CA PRO A 114 -8.53 -8.03 -8.02
C PRO A 114 -8.77 -6.58 -7.54
N PRO A 115 -9.86 -5.92 -7.95
CA PRO A 115 -10.21 -4.62 -7.39
C PRO A 115 -10.43 -4.66 -5.87
N PRO A 116 -11.25 -5.57 -5.30
CA PRO A 116 -11.43 -5.65 -3.86
C PRO A 116 -10.36 -6.52 -3.19
N HIS A 117 -10.15 -6.28 -1.90
CA HIS A 117 -9.60 -7.29 -1.01
C HIS A 117 -10.67 -8.38 -0.82
N HIS A 118 -10.35 -9.64 -1.13
CA HIS A 118 -11.33 -10.73 -1.06
C HIS A 118 -11.69 -11.17 0.37
N ASP A 119 -11.02 -10.58 1.36
CA ASP A 119 -11.23 -10.71 2.79
C ASP A 119 -11.71 -9.39 3.43
N ILE A 120 -12.19 -8.43 2.63
CA ILE A 120 -12.80 -7.18 3.10
C ILE A 120 -14.03 -6.86 2.24
N TYR A 121 -15.22 -7.26 2.71
CA TYR A 121 -16.51 -6.90 2.09
C TYR A 121 -17.35 -5.96 2.94
N SER A 122 -16.94 -5.70 4.17
CA SER A 122 -17.58 -4.77 5.10
C SER A 122 -16.57 -4.15 6.08
N ILE A 123 -17.05 -3.29 6.96
CA ILE A 123 -16.19 -2.61 7.95
C ILE A 123 -15.71 -3.59 9.03
N GLU A 124 -16.53 -4.57 9.39
CA GLU A 124 -16.18 -5.64 10.31
C GLU A 124 -15.12 -6.59 9.72
N ASP A 125 -15.15 -6.84 8.41
CA ASP A 125 -14.08 -7.60 7.75
C ASP A 125 -12.75 -6.84 7.76
N LEU A 126 -12.78 -5.51 7.55
CA LEU A 126 -11.59 -4.68 7.72
C LEU A 126 -11.07 -4.76 9.16
N ALA A 127 -11.95 -4.72 10.16
CA ALA A 127 -11.56 -4.87 11.56
C ALA A 127 -10.90 -6.23 11.81
N GLN A 128 -11.41 -7.31 11.19
CA GLN A 128 -10.79 -8.63 11.28
C GLN A 128 -9.40 -8.66 10.66
N LEU A 129 -9.19 -8.07 9.48
CA LEU A 129 -7.85 -8.00 8.89
C LEU A 129 -6.90 -7.16 9.77
N ILE A 130 -7.36 -6.03 10.33
CA ILE A 130 -6.56 -5.23 11.27
C ILE A 130 -6.16 -6.07 12.48
N TYR A 131 -7.10 -6.86 13.02
CA TYR A 131 -6.84 -7.79 14.11
C TYR A 131 -5.76 -8.81 13.74
N ASP A 132 -5.89 -9.47 12.59
CA ASP A 132 -4.95 -10.49 12.12
C ASP A 132 -3.53 -9.92 11.95
N LEU A 133 -3.42 -8.71 11.38
CA LEU A 133 -2.14 -8.03 11.19
C LEU A 133 -1.48 -7.63 12.53
N LYS A 134 -2.27 -7.22 13.52
CA LYS A 134 -1.77 -6.96 14.88
C LYS A 134 -1.41 -8.25 15.62
N MET A 135 -2.05 -9.38 15.32
CA MET A 135 -1.69 -10.69 15.90
C MET A 135 -0.36 -11.20 15.37
N ILE A 136 -0.10 -11.07 14.07
CA ILE A 136 1.17 -11.53 13.49
C ILE A 136 2.33 -10.59 13.82
N ASN A 137 2.10 -9.29 13.92
CA ASN A 137 3.12 -8.31 14.33
C ASN A 137 2.53 -7.30 15.34
N PRO A 138 2.54 -7.63 16.64
CA PRO A 138 1.97 -6.77 17.70
C PRO A 138 2.64 -5.41 17.88
N ARG A 139 3.82 -5.20 17.26
CA ARG A 139 4.58 -3.96 17.34
C ARG A 139 4.28 -3.02 16.18
N ALA A 140 3.72 -3.53 15.08
CA ALA A 140 3.46 -2.72 13.90
C ALA A 140 2.18 -1.90 14.06
N LYS A 141 2.25 -0.63 13.64
CA LYS A 141 1.05 0.18 13.46
C LYS A 141 0.34 -0.19 12.17
N ILE A 142 -0.98 -0.17 12.17
CA ILE A 142 -1.79 -0.44 11.00
C ILE A 142 -2.27 0.87 10.38
N ILE A 143 -1.90 1.06 9.11
CA ILE A 143 -2.34 2.18 8.27
C ILE A 143 -3.45 1.66 7.36
N VAL A 144 -4.53 2.43 7.21
CA VAL A 144 -5.53 2.19 6.17
C VAL A 144 -5.47 3.32 5.16
N LYS A 145 -5.13 2.97 3.91
CA LYS A 145 -5.01 3.93 2.82
C LYS A 145 -6.32 4.02 2.04
N LEU A 146 -6.93 5.20 2.08
CA LEU A 146 -8.15 5.58 1.39
C LEU A 146 -7.85 6.61 0.31
N VAL A 147 -8.83 6.85 -0.57
CA VAL A 147 -8.79 7.93 -1.56
C VAL A 147 -9.90 8.91 -1.24
N SER A 148 -9.57 10.20 -1.31
CA SER A 148 -10.49 11.31 -1.10
C SER A 148 -11.70 11.20 -2.02
N GLU A 149 -12.88 11.18 -1.43
CA GLU A 149 -14.18 11.22 -2.08
C GLU A 149 -15.21 11.76 -1.07
N SER A 150 -16.32 12.33 -1.54
CA SER A 150 -17.42 12.75 -0.66
C SER A 150 -17.91 11.57 0.18
N GLY A 151 -18.02 11.75 1.50
CA GLY A 151 -18.45 10.70 2.43
C GLY A 151 -17.31 9.91 3.06
N ILE A 152 -16.06 10.22 2.70
CA ILE A 152 -14.87 9.59 3.30
C ILE A 152 -14.78 9.82 4.82
N GLY A 153 -15.37 10.89 5.35
CA GLY A 153 -15.40 11.15 6.80
C GLY A 153 -16.10 10.01 7.55
N VAL A 154 -17.26 9.57 7.05
CA VAL A 154 -18.03 8.46 7.64
C VAL A 154 -17.25 7.15 7.59
N VAL A 155 -16.60 6.88 6.45
CA VAL A 155 -15.75 5.69 6.28
C VAL A 155 -14.58 5.75 7.27
N ALA A 156 -13.92 6.90 7.41
CA ALA A 156 -12.81 7.08 8.32
C ALA A 156 -13.19 6.88 9.79
N SER A 157 -14.38 7.34 10.22
CA SER A 157 -14.90 7.03 11.56
C SER A 157 -15.06 5.52 11.77
N GLY A 158 -15.53 4.78 10.75
CA GLY A 158 -15.59 3.32 10.78
C GLY A 158 -14.21 2.70 10.90
N VAL A 159 -13.25 3.15 10.09
CA VAL A 159 -11.85 2.69 10.10
C VAL A 159 -11.17 2.91 11.47
N ALA A 160 -11.42 4.06 12.10
CA ALA A 160 -10.94 4.34 13.45
C ALA A 160 -11.53 3.37 14.48
N LYS A 161 -12.84 3.10 14.40
CA LYS A 161 -13.51 2.11 15.25
C LYS A 161 -13.08 0.66 14.98
N ALA A 162 -12.55 0.39 13.78
CA ALA A 162 -11.93 -0.88 13.40
C ALA A 162 -10.47 -1.03 13.90
N PHE A 163 -10.00 -0.11 14.76
CA PHE A 163 -8.69 -0.14 15.43
C PHE A 163 -7.48 0.12 14.53
N ALA A 164 -7.66 0.79 13.39
CA ALA A 164 -6.55 1.33 12.62
C ALA A 164 -5.80 2.40 13.42
N ASP A 165 -4.46 2.41 13.36
CA ASP A 165 -3.63 3.38 14.09
C ASP A 165 -3.41 4.66 13.28
N ILE A 166 -3.47 4.58 11.96
CA ILE A 166 -3.24 5.68 11.02
C ILE A 166 -4.24 5.56 9.86
N ILE A 167 -4.83 6.68 9.46
CA ILE A 167 -5.65 6.77 8.24
C ILE A 167 -4.91 7.67 7.25
N HIS A 168 -4.63 7.14 6.06
CA HIS A 168 -3.93 7.83 4.99
C HIS A 168 -4.93 8.22 3.89
N ILE A 169 -5.13 9.52 3.69
CA ILE A 169 -6.00 10.07 2.64
C ILE A 169 -5.19 10.44 1.42
N SER A 170 -5.41 9.75 0.30
CA SER A 170 -4.79 10.07 -0.99
C SER A 170 -5.70 10.97 -1.82
N GLY A 171 -5.15 12.01 -2.45
CA GLY A 171 -5.86 12.78 -3.48
C GLY A 171 -5.94 12.03 -4.81
N HIS A 172 -6.78 12.52 -5.73
CA HIS A 172 -6.90 12.00 -7.10
C HIS A 172 -5.61 12.18 -7.93
N ASP A 173 -4.74 13.08 -7.50
CA ASP A 173 -3.48 13.49 -8.15
C ASP A 173 -2.30 12.53 -7.90
N GLY A 174 -2.54 11.41 -7.22
CA GLY A 174 -1.53 10.38 -6.98
C GLY A 174 -0.99 9.75 -8.26
N GLY A 175 0.32 9.52 -8.34
CA GLY A 175 0.96 8.85 -9.47
C GLY A 175 0.65 7.35 -9.59
N THR A 176 0.96 6.76 -10.75
CA THR A 176 0.85 5.31 -10.99
C THR A 176 1.83 4.86 -12.08
N GLY A 177 2.35 3.64 -11.95
CA GLY A 177 3.17 3.03 -13.00
C GLY A 177 2.35 2.45 -14.16
N ALA A 178 1.07 2.12 -13.94
CA ALA A 178 0.14 1.62 -14.94
C ALA A 178 -1.31 1.78 -14.47
N SER A 179 -2.16 2.44 -15.27
CA SER A 179 -3.58 2.64 -15.02
C SER A 179 -4.32 3.04 -16.29
N PRO A 180 -5.62 2.75 -16.44
CA PRO A 180 -6.44 3.33 -17.49
C PRO A 180 -6.43 4.87 -17.44
N LEU A 181 -6.39 5.51 -18.61
CA LEU A 181 -6.40 6.98 -18.70
C LEU A 181 -7.68 7.58 -18.13
N VAL A 182 -8.81 6.88 -18.30
CA VAL A 182 -10.11 7.29 -17.77
C VAL A 182 -10.03 7.45 -16.25
N SER A 183 -9.49 6.45 -15.55
CA SER A 183 -9.39 6.46 -14.08
C SER A 183 -8.45 7.56 -13.58
N ILE A 184 -7.32 7.78 -14.26
CA ILE A 184 -6.38 8.88 -13.93
C ILE A 184 -7.06 10.26 -14.05
N LYS A 185 -7.93 10.43 -15.05
CA LYS A 185 -8.53 11.74 -15.36
C LYS A 185 -9.86 12.00 -14.69
N HIS A 186 -10.57 10.95 -14.26
CA HIS A 186 -11.99 11.05 -13.90
C HIS A 186 -12.39 10.35 -12.60
N ALA A 187 -11.46 9.76 -11.83
CA ALA A 187 -11.78 9.10 -10.57
C ALA A 187 -11.07 9.76 -9.37
N GLY A 188 -11.76 9.78 -8.22
CA GLY A 188 -11.29 10.41 -6.98
C GLY A 188 -11.49 11.94 -6.94
N THR A 189 -11.23 12.54 -5.77
CA THR A 189 -11.31 13.99 -5.55
C THR A 189 -10.00 14.55 -4.97
N ILE A 190 -9.87 15.87 -4.89
CA ILE A 190 -8.71 16.55 -4.30
C ILE A 190 -8.61 16.27 -2.81
N TRP A 191 -7.40 16.07 -2.30
CA TRP A 191 -7.18 15.73 -0.89
C TRP A 191 -7.57 16.89 0.04
N GLU A 192 -7.58 18.12 -0.46
CA GLU A 192 -8.05 19.33 0.25
C GLU A 192 -9.53 19.27 0.63
N LEU A 193 -10.32 18.37 0.03
CA LEU A 193 -11.70 18.11 0.44
C LEU A 193 -11.78 16.94 1.43
N GLY A 194 -11.16 15.80 1.10
CA GLY A 194 -11.27 14.60 1.94
C GLY A 194 -10.51 14.70 3.26
N LEU A 195 -9.33 15.31 3.28
CA LEU A 195 -8.53 15.45 4.50
C LEU A 195 -9.27 16.25 5.60
N PRO A 196 -9.82 17.45 5.35
CA PRO A 196 -10.60 18.14 6.37
C PRO A 196 -11.94 17.46 6.67
N GLU A 197 -12.56 16.75 5.73
CA GLU A 197 -13.77 15.96 6.02
C GLU A 197 -13.48 14.89 7.08
N VAL A 198 -12.40 14.12 6.89
CA VAL A 198 -11.94 13.12 7.88
C VAL A 198 -11.54 13.76 9.20
N HIS A 199 -10.90 14.93 9.17
CA HIS A 199 -10.49 15.60 10.41
C HIS A 199 -11.68 16.08 11.27
N ARG A 200 -12.82 16.40 10.65
CA ARG A 200 -14.01 16.95 11.34
C ARG A 200 -14.99 15.88 11.81
N ALA A 201 -14.97 14.70 11.20
CA ALA A 201 -15.85 13.57 11.52
C ALA A 201 -15.43 12.86 12.81
#